data_AF-A0A0J1GP26-F1
#
_entry.id   AF-A0A0J1GP26-F1
#
_cell.length_a   1.000
_cell.length_b   1.000
_cell.length_c   1.000
_cell.angle_alpha   90.00
_cell.angle_beta   90.00
_cell.angle_gamma   90.00
#
_symmetry.space_group_name_H-M   'P 1'
#
loop_
_entity.id
_entity.type
_entity.pdbx_description
1 polymer ?
#
loop_
_entity_poly.entity_id
_entity_poly.type
_entity_poly.pdbx_seq_one_letter_code
_entity_poly.pdbx_strand_id
1 'polypeptide(L)'
;MQRQLIVAAVVFIIALIGAKVILPYAAPFIIALIAVVILDPIITRLEMHGVNRAAASFALVFCFFAGAIGLLSLLLTALWEEVNSLQQASDWLQASSDLVVRYQALIAELPYPLSETGPLLTERIRAMLAQISDGLVRLVTAIPDGLFVWLVAAMSAFFYL
;
A
#
# COMPACT_ATOMS: atom_id res chain seq x y z
N MET A 1 21.49 20.19 37.02
CA MET A 1 20.86 18.96 36.48
C MET A 1 19.73 19.26 35.48
N GLN A 2 18.72 20.08 35.80
CA GLN A 2 17.63 20.44 34.85
C GLN A 2 18.11 21.00 33.51
N ARG A 3 19.10 21.90 33.49
CA ARG A 3 19.63 22.47 32.25
C ARG A 3 20.29 21.43 31.31
N GLN A 4 20.90 20.39 31.87
CA GLN A 4 21.49 19.29 31.09
C GLN A 4 20.41 18.36 30.52
N LEU A 5 19.34 18.11 31.27
CA LEU A 5 18.19 17.36 30.80
C LEU A 5 17.46 18.09 29.65
N ILE A 6 17.32 19.41 29.73
CA ILE A 6 16.72 20.22 28.66
C ILE A 6 17.56 20.15 27.39
N VAL A 7 18.88 20.29 27.50
CA VAL A 7 19.79 20.17 26.33
C VAL A 7 19.72 18.77 25.72
N ALA A 8 19.74 17.71 26.55
CA ALA A 8 19.62 16.35 26.06
C ALA A 8 18.27 16.09 25.35
N ALA A 9 17.17 16.61 25.91
CA ALA A 9 15.85 16.50 25.29
C ALA A 9 15.78 17.24 23.94
N VAL A 10 16.35 18.45 23.85
CA VAL A 10 16.40 19.22 22.60
C VAL A 10 17.24 18.49 21.55
N VAL A 11 18.42 17.97 21.92
CA VAL A 11 19.27 17.19 21.00
C VAL A 11 18.55 15.92 20.53
N PHE A 12 17.87 15.21 21.42
CA PHE A 12 17.11 14.01 21.08
C PHE A 12 15.95 14.31 20.12
N ILE A 13 15.22 15.41 20.34
CA ILE A 13 14.14 15.85 19.45
C ILE A 13 14.70 16.23 18.07
N ILE A 14 15.80 16.98 18.02
CA ILE A 14 16.46 17.33 16.75
C ILE A 14 16.93 16.06 16.03
N ALA A 15 17.51 15.11 16.75
CA ALA A 15 17.94 13.83 16.18
C ALA A 15 16.75 13.02 15.64
N LEU A 16 15.61 12.99 16.34
CA LEU A 16 14.39 12.34 15.87
C LEU A 16 13.81 13.00 14.62
N ILE A 17 13.79 14.33 14.58
CA ILE A 17 13.34 15.08 13.39
C ILE A 17 14.29 14.82 12.22
N GLY A 18 15.59 14.87 12.46
CA GLY A 18 16.61 14.53 11.47
C GLY A 18 16.43 13.11 10.94
N ALA A 19 16.25 12.13 11.82
CA ALA A 19 15.99 10.75 11.44
C ALA A 19 14.71 10.63 10.60
N LYS A 20 13.61 11.27 11.00
CA LYS A 20 12.34 11.26 10.25
C LYS A 20 12.49 11.85 8.84
N VAL A 21 13.33 12.87 8.68
CA VAL A 21 13.57 13.51 7.38
C VAL A 21 14.53 12.68 6.54
N ILE A 22 15.59 12.11 7.12
CA ILE A 22 16.64 11.38 6.39
C ILE A 22 16.20 9.96 6.01
N LEU A 23 15.45 9.26 6.88
CA LEU A 23 14.99 7.89 6.63
C LEU A 23 14.28 7.67 5.29
N PRO A 24 13.32 8.51 4.85
CA PRO A 24 12.68 8.33 3.56
C PRO A 24 13.65 8.48 2.38
N TYR A 25 14.70 9.30 2.51
CA TYR A 25 15.77 9.38 1.51
C TYR A 25 16.76 8.22 1.61
N ALA A 26 16.89 7.59 2.78
CA ALA A 26 17.70 6.39 2.99
C ALA A 26 16.98 5.10 2.54
N ALA A 27 15.64 5.12 2.51
CA ALA A 27 14.80 3.99 2.10
C ALA A 27 15.21 3.34 0.76
N PRO A 28 15.47 4.08 -0.35
CA PRO A 28 15.89 3.46 -1.60
C PRO A 28 17.21 2.69 -1.46
N PHE A 29 18.14 3.15 -0.62
CA PHE A 29 19.41 2.47 -0.40
C PHE A 29 19.25 1.19 0.43
N ILE A 30 18.35 1.19 1.42
CA ILE A 30 18.03 -0.01 2.20
C ILE A 30 17.39 -1.06 1.29
N ILE A 31 16.44 -0.66 0.44
CA ILE A 31 15.80 -1.54 -0.55
C ILE A 31 16.85 -2.10 -1.52
N ALA A 32 17.74 -1.23 -2.03
CA ALA A 32 18.82 -1.64 -2.91
C ALA A 32 19.75 -2.66 -2.24
N LEU A 33 20.13 -2.45 -0.98
CA LEU A 33 20.99 -3.37 -0.23
C LEU A 33 20.35 -4.74 -0.06
N ILE A 34 19.05 -4.80 0.25
CA ILE A 34 18.31 -6.06 0.33
C ILE A 34 18.31 -6.75 -1.04
N ALA A 35 18.05 -5.99 -2.13
CA ALA A 35 18.07 -6.54 -3.47
C ALA A 35 19.45 -7.09 -3.86
N VAL A 36 20.53 -6.38 -3.54
CA VAL A 36 21.91 -6.83 -3.78
C VAL A 36 22.17 -8.17 -3.08
N VAL A 37 21.83 -8.30 -1.80
CA VAL A 37 22.03 -9.55 -1.04
C VAL A 37 21.30 -10.75 -1.67
N ILE A 38 20.15 -10.51 -2.30
CA ILE A 38 19.37 -11.56 -2.97
C ILE A 38 19.90 -11.85 -4.38
N LEU A 39 20.25 -10.81 -5.14
CA LEU A 39 20.59 -10.91 -6.56
C LEU A 39 22.05 -11.30 -6.81
N ASP A 40 22.99 -10.86 -5.97
CA ASP A 40 24.43 -11.14 -6.09
C ASP A 40 24.78 -12.64 -6.20
N PRO A 41 24.23 -13.56 -5.37
CA PRO A 41 24.50 -14.98 -5.52
C PRO A 41 23.93 -15.55 -6.82
N ILE A 42 22.83 -15.00 -7.33
CA ILE A 42 22.22 -15.42 -8.59
C ILE A 42 23.11 -14.96 -9.76
N ILE A 43 23.55 -13.70 -9.73
CA ILE A 43 24.46 -13.13 -10.74
C ILE A 43 25.77 -13.91 -10.78
N THR A 44 26.37 -14.20 -9.63
CA THR A 44 27.60 -14.99 -9.54
C THR A 44 27.42 -16.38 -10.17
N ARG A 45 26.26 -17.03 -9.97
CA ARG A 45 25.96 -18.30 -10.64
C ARG A 45 25.83 -18.14 -12.16
N LEU A 46 25.22 -17.07 -12.66
CA LEU A 46 25.14 -16.81 -14.10
C LEU A 46 26.51 -16.49 -14.70
N GLU A 47 27.36 -15.78 -13.98
CA GLU A 47 28.75 -15.50 -14.39
C GLU A 47 29.55 -16.80 -14.54
N MET A 48 29.38 -17.76 -13.62
CA MET A 48 29.96 -19.09 -13.76
C MET A 48 29.51 -19.86 -15.01
N HIS A 49 28.34 -19.52 -15.57
CA HIS A 49 27.84 -20.10 -16.83
C HIS A 49 28.30 -19.31 -18.07
N GLY A 50 29.21 -18.34 -17.91
CA GLY A 50 29.80 -17.56 -19.00
C GLY A 50 29.01 -16.31 -19.39
N VAL A 51 27.99 -15.92 -18.61
CA VAL A 51 27.24 -14.69 -18.86
C VAL A 51 28.05 -13.49 -18.37
N ASN A 52 28.12 -12.43 -19.16
CA ASN A 52 28.74 -11.17 -18.72
C ASN A 52 28.01 -10.63 -17.49
N ARG A 53 28.75 -10.43 -16.38
CA ARG A 53 28.24 -9.92 -15.11
C ARG A 53 27.41 -8.65 -15.26
N ALA A 54 27.82 -7.71 -16.11
CA ALA A 54 27.08 -6.47 -16.31
C ALA A 54 25.70 -6.71 -16.94
N ALA A 55 25.61 -7.62 -17.93
CA ALA A 55 24.36 -7.98 -18.57
C ALA A 55 23.44 -8.79 -17.64
N ALA A 56 24.02 -9.72 -16.87
CA ALA A 56 23.28 -10.50 -15.87
C ALA A 56 22.70 -9.60 -14.78
N SER A 57 23.48 -8.65 -14.27
CA SER A 57 23.06 -7.69 -13.24
C SER A 57 21.97 -6.77 -13.75
N PHE A 58 22.13 -6.21 -14.95
CA PHE A 58 21.10 -5.37 -15.57
C PHE A 58 19.79 -6.15 -15.76
N ALA A 59 19.83 -7.35 -16.34
CA ALA A 59 18.65 -8.15 -16.60
C ALA A 59 17.94 -8.56 -15.30
N LEU A 60 18.67 -8.97 -14.26
CA LEU A 60 18.09 -9.39 -13.00
C LEU A 60 17.53 -8.22 -12.20
N VAL A 61 18.23 -7.08 -12.12
CA VAL A 61 17.70 -5.87 -11.48
C VAL A 61 16.46 -5.38 -12.24
N PHE A 62 16.52 -5.32 -13.57
CA PHE A 62 15.35 -4.91 -14.36
C PHE A 62 14.15 -5.85 -14.14
N CYS A 63 14.35 -7.16 -14.22
CA CYS A 63 13.28 -8.14 -13.99
C CYS A 63 12.75 -8.12 -12.55
N PHE A 64 13.62 -7.97 -11.55
CA PHE A 64 13.19 -7.90 -10.16
C PHE A 64 12.34 -6.65 -9.91
N PHE A 65 12.80 -5.49 -10.40
CA PHE A 65 12.12 -4.22 -10.16
C PHE A 65 10.86 -4.04 -11.02
N ALA A 66 10.93 -4.35 -12.32
CA ALA A 66 9.75 -4.33 -13.19
C ALA A 66 8.75 -5.42 -12.79
N GLY A 67 9.22 -6.61 -12.40
CA GLY A 67 8.38 -7.71 -11.95
C GLY A 67 7.62 -7.38 -10.67
N ALA A 68 8.27 -6.73 -9.69
CA ALA A 68 7.62 -6.29 -8.47
C ALA A 68 6.50 -5.27 -8.75
N ILE A 69 6.75 -4.28 -9.62
CA ILE A 69 5.73 -3.30 -10.05
C ILE A 69 4.58 -4.00 -10.77
N GLY A 70 4.88 -4.95 -11.67
CA GLY A 70 3.87 -5.73 -12.39
C GLY A 70 3.00 -6.55 -11.43
N LEU A 71 3.61 -7.24 -10.47
CA LEU A 71 2.88 -8.00 -9.43
C LEU A 71 2.01 -7.10 -8.57
N LEU A 72 2.53 -5.94 -8.16
CA LEU A 72 1.76 -4.96 -7.40
C LEU A 72 0.55 -4.47 -8.21
N SER A 73 0.75 -4.15 -9.49
CA SER A 73 -0.33 -3.74 -10.39
C SER A 73 -1.40 -4.82 -10.53
N LEU A 74 -1.01 -6.08 -10.70
CA LEU A 74 -1.96 -7.20 -10.77
C LEU A 74 -2.73 -7.36 -9.46
N LEU A 75 -2.05 -7.26 -8.32
CA LEU A 75 -2.69 -7.31 -7.00
C LEU A 75 -3.71 -6.17 -6.84
N LEU A 76 -3.35 -4.95 -7.24
CA LEU A 76 -4.23 -3.79 -7.21
C LEU A 76 -5.45 -3.99 -8.11
N THR A 77 -5.28 -4.55 -9.31
CA THR A 77 -6.39 -4.88 -10.20
C THR A 77 -7.31 -5.93 -9.59
N ALA A 78 -6.76 -7.00 -9.02
CA ALA A 78 -7.55 -8.04 -8.35
C ALA A 78 -8.33 -7.48 -7.14
N LEU A 79 -7.69 -6.67 -6.31
CA LEU A 79 -8.36 -5.95 -5.21
C LEU A 79 -9.46 -5.03 -5.72
N TRP A 80 -9.25 -4.33 -6.83
CA TRP A 80 -10.25 -3.45 -7.43
C TRP A 80 -11.46 -4.24 -7.93
N GLU A 81 -11.24 -5.41 -8.54
CA GLU A 81 -12.31 -6.31 -8.95
C GLU A 81 -13.10 -6.85 -7.76
N GLU A 82 -12.42 -7.25 -6.67
CA GLU A 82 -13.07 -7.69 -5.44
C GLU A 82 -13.94 -6.58 -4.81
N VAL A 83 -13.43 -5.34 -4.77
CA VAL A 83 -14.19 -4.18 -4.29
C VAL A 83 -15.39 -3.91 -5.18
N ASN A 84 -15.25 -3.96 -6.50
CA ASN A 84 -16.37 -3.78 -7.43
C ASN A 84 -17.41 -4.89 -7.30
N SER A 85 -16.98 -6.14 -7.07
CA SER A 85 -17.88 -7.26 -6.82
C SER A 85 -18.70 -7.06 -5.53
N LEU A 86 -18.05 -6.59 -4.46
CA LEU A 86 -18.72 -6.25 -3.21
C LEU A 86 -19.70 -5.07 -3.36
N GLN A 87 -19.35 -4.05 -4.16
CA GLN A 87 -20.25 -2.94 -4.47
C GLN A 87 -21.46 -3.40 -5.29
N GLN A 88 -21.26 -4.24 -6.31
CA GLN A 88 -22.36 -4.82 -7.08
C GLN A 88 -23.27 -5.71 -6.23
N ALA A 89 -22.71 -6.48 -5.29
CA ALA A 89 -23.51 -7.26 -4.33
C ALA A 89 -24.32 -6.35 -3.39
N SER A 90 -23.73 -5.23 -2.96
CA SER A 90 -24.43 -4.18 -2.20
C SER A 90 -25.55 -3.52 -3.02
N ASP A 91 -25.30 -3.21 -4.29
CA ASP A 91 -26.30 -2.64 -5.19
C ASP A 91 -27.41 -3.63 -5.51
N TRP A 92 -27.11 -4.94 -5.56
CA TRP A 92 -28.11 -6.00 -5.67
C TRP A 92 -28.95 -6.12 -4.40
N LEU A 93 -28.34 -5.94 -3.22
CA LEU A 93 -29.04 -5.79 -1.94
C LEU A 93 -29.94 -4.53 -1.90
N GLN A 94 -29.50 -3.44 -2.54
CA GLN A 94 -30.30 -2.22 -2.70
C GLN A 94 -31.37 -2.36 -3.78
N ALA A 95 -31.17 -3.13 -4.85
CA ALA A 95 -32.20 -3.42 -5.84
C ALA A 95 -33.29 -4.34 -5.26
N SER A 96 -32.90 -5.22 -4.35
CA SER A 96 -33.84 -5.95 -3.49
C SER A 96 -34.40 -5.08 -2.34
N SER A 97 -34.07 -3.78 -2.28
CA SER A 97 -34.72 -2.85 -1.36
C SER A 97 -36.19 -2.60 -1.67
N ASP A 98 -36.71 -2.95 -2.85
CA ASP A 98 -38.17 -3.01 -3.05
C ASP A 98 -38.83 -4.08 -2.17
N LEU A 99 -38.11 -5.17 -1.87
CA LEU A 99 -38.52 -6.13 -0.84
C LEU A 99 -38.27 -5.57 0.56
N VAL A 100 -37.17 -4.85 0.80
CA VAL A 100 -36.87 -4.22 2.11
C VAL A 100 -37.86 -3.11 2.47
N VAL A 101 -38.37 -2.35 1.50
CA VAL A 101 -39.44 -1.34 1.68
C VAL A 101 -40.76 -2.03 1.99
N ARG A 102 -41.03 -3.16 1.34
CA ARG A 102 -42.21 -4.01 1.63
C ARG A 102 -42.12 -4.70 3.00
N TYR A 103 -40.91 -5.07 3.42
CA TYR A 103 -40.62 -5.53 4.79
C TYR A 103 -40.64 -4.37 5.79
N GLN A 104 -40.21 -3.16 5.44
CA GLN A 104 -40.32 -1.95 6.28
C GLN A 104 -41.77 -1.57 6.52
N ALA A 105 -42.65 -1.74 5.53
CA ALA A 105 -44.09 -1.57 5.72
C ALA A 105 -44.68 -2.60 6.71
N LEU A 106 -44.19 -3.85 6.69
CA LEU A 106 -44.53 -4.86 7.71
C LEU A 106 -43.88 -4.60 9.07
N ILE A 107 -42.67 -4.02 9.11
CA ILE A 107 -41.91 -3.73 10.34
C ILE A 107 -42.39 -2.43 11.02
N ALA A 108 -42.96 -1.49 10.27
CA ALA A 108 -43.62 -0.29 10.80
C ALA A 108 -44.86 -0.64 11.64
N GLU A 109 -45.39 -1.85 11.48
CA GLU A 109 -46.48 -2.41 12.29
C GLU A 109 -45.97 -3.13 13.55
N LEU A 110 -44.64 -3.29 13.71
CA LEU A 110 -44.02 -3.83 14.91
C LEU A 110 -43.55 -2.72 15.88
N PRO A 111 -43.77 -2.90 17.20
CA PRO A 111 -43.41 -1.90 18.19
C PRO A 111 -41.88 -1.75 18.35
N TYR A 112 -41.49 -0.55 18.76
CA TYR A 112 -40.14 -0.08 19.12
C TYR A 112 -39.27 -1.20 19.75
N PRO A 113 -38.03 -1.46 19.28
CA PRO A 113 -37.00 -0.46 18.92
C PRO A 113 -36.31 -0.68 17.55
N LEU A 114 -36.92 -1.42 16.62
CA LEU A 114 -36.27 -1.82 15.36
C LEU A 114 -36.26 -0.73 14.27
N SER A 115 -36.94 0.41 14.48
CA SER A 115 -37.05 1.51 13.52
C SER A 115 -35.83 2.44 13.46
N GLU A 116 -34.99 2.48 14.49
CA GLU A 116 -33.81 3.37 14.53
C GLU A 116 -32.49 2.71 14.07
N THR A 117 -32.44 1.37 14.00
CA THR A 117 -31.20 0.65 13.68
C THR A 117 -30.83 0.70 12.19
N GLY A 118 -31.82 0.86 11.31
CA GLY A 118 -31.66 0.95 9.86
C GLY A 118 -30.78 2.12 9.38
N PRO A 119 -31.07 3.39 9.76
CA PRO A 119 -30.27 4.53 9.31
C PRO A 119 -28.82 4.48 9.81
N LEU A 120 -28.59 4.04 11.06
CA LEU A 120 -27.24 3.92 11.65
C LEU A 120 -26.33 2.92 10.91
N LEU A 121 -26.89 1.80 10.46
CA LEU A 121 -26.15 0.81 9.66
C LEU A 121 -25.77 1.37 8.28
N THR A 122 -26.70 2.09 7.66
CA THR A 122 -26.52 2.66 6.32
C THR A 122 -25.42 3.71 6.30
N GLU A 123 -25.36 4.54 7.35
CA GLU A 123 -24.36 5.60 7.51
C GLU A 123 -22.96 5.03 7.81
N ARG A 124 -22.87 3.95 8.60
CA ARG A 124 -21.60 3.23 8.85
C ARG A 124 -21.04 2.56 7.59
N ILE A 125 -21.90 1.96 6.78
CA ILE A 125 -21.49 1.33 5.51
C ILE A 125 -20.98 2.39 4.54
N ARG A 126 -21.67 3.54 4.44
CA ARG A 126 -21.19 4.69 3.64
C ARG A 126 -19.85 5.22 4.13
N ALA A 127 -19.68 5.39 5.44
CA ALA A 127 -18.41 5.85 6.01
C ALA A 127 -17.26 4.88 5.72
N MET A 128 -17.50 3.56 5.82
CA MET A 128 -16.50 2.55 5.45
C MET A 128 -16.18 2.57 3.95
N LEU A 129 -17.18 2.67 3.08
CA LEU A 129 -16.96 2.78 1.63
C LEU A 129 -16.14 4.04 1.29
N ALA A 130 -16.47 5.17 1.91
CA ALA A 130 -15.74 6.42 1.73
C ALA A 130 -14.28 6.29 2.21
N GLN A 131 -14.05 5.64 3.35
CA GLN A 131 -12.70 5.43 3.89
C GLN A 131 -11.86 4.48 3.00
N ILE A 132 -12.47 3.43 2.45
CA ILE A 132 -11.81 2.55 1.48
C ILE A 132 -11.48 3.32 0.20
N SER A 133 -12.41 4.15 -0.30
CA SER A 133 -12.17 4.97 -1.48
C SER A 133 -11.03 5.98 -1.30
N ASP A 134 -10.98 6.69 -0.16
CA ASP A 134 -9.88 7.62 0.14
C ASP A 134 -8.55 6.88 0.31
N GLY A 135 -8.56 5.68 0.91
CA GLY A 135 -7.40 4.79 0.98
C GLY A 135 -6.87 4.39 -0.40
N LEU A 136 -7.76 4.06 -1.34
CA LEU A 136 -7.39 3.73 -2.72
C LEU A 136 -6.86 4.95 -3.47
N VAL A 137 -7.47 6.13 -3.32
CA VAL A 137 -6.97 7.37 -3.94
C VAL A 137 -5.59 7.74 -3.41
N ARG A 138 -5.36 7.60 -2.09
CA ARG A 138 -4.03 7.82 -1.49
C ARG A 138 -2.99 6.82 -1.99
N LEU A 139 -3.38 5.56 -2.13
CA LEU A 139 -2.50 4.53 -2.67
C LEU A 139 -2.11 4.85 -4.11
N VAL A 140 -3.07 5.24 -4.96
CA VAL A 140 -2.84 5.63 -6.36
C VAL A 140 -1.97 6.87 -6.48
N THR A 141 -2.21 7.89 -5.64
CA THR A 141 -1.42 9.13 -5.63
C THR A 141 -0.01 8.94 -5.05
N ALA A 142 0.22 7.87 -4.27
CA ALA A 142 1.55 7.50 -3.79
C ALA A 142 2.38 6.68 -4.80
N ILE A 143 1.77 6.18 -5.90
CA ILE A 143 2.49 5.42 -6.94
C ILE A 143 3.64 6.23 -7.57
N PRO A 144 3.46 7.49 -8.01
CA PRO A 144 4.53 8.29 -8.62
C PRO A 144 5.77 8.42 -7.71
N ASP A 145 5.56 8.77 -6.44
CA ASP A 145 6.64 8.93 -5.47
C ASP A 145 7.31 7.59 -5.15
N GLY A 146 6.52 6.52 -5.02
CA GLY A 146 7.03 5.17 -4.83
C GLY A 146 7.85 4.67 -6.02
N LEU A 147 7.44 4.98 -7.25
CA LEU A 147 8.16 4.64 -8.48
C LEU A 147 9.52 5.35 -8.54
N PHE A 148 9.59 6.62 -8.10
CA PHE A 148 10.86 7.34 -8.06
C PHE A 148 11.83 6.71 -7.05
N VAL A 149 11.34 6.37 -5.85
CA VAL A 149 12.14 5.63 -4.85
C VAL A 149 12.58 4.26 -5.39
N TRP A 150 11.68 3.54 -6.07
CA TRP A 150 11.98 2.26 -6.73
C TRP A 150 13.06 2.41 -7.81
N LEU A 151 13.00 3.46 -8.62
CA LEU A 151 13.99 3.73 -9.67
C LEU A 151 15.37 4.01 -9.08
N VAL A 152 15.44 4.89 -8.07
CA VAL A 152 16.70 5.21 -7.38
C VAL A 152 17.29 3.97 -6.71
N ALA A 153 16.44 3.13 -6.12
CA ALA A 153 16.85 1.84 -5.55
C ALA A 153 17.37 0.88 -6.63
N ALA A 154 16.71 0.79 -7.79
CA ALA A 154 17.15 -0.04 -8.91
C ALA A 154 18.53 0.39 -9.42
N MET A 155 18.72 1.69 -9.64
CA MET A 155 20.00 2.24 -10.08
C MET A 155 21.09 1.98 -9.05
N SER A 156 20.79 2.20 -7.77
CA SER A 156 21.75 1.93 -6.69
C SER A 156 22.14 0.45 -6.65
N ALA A 157 21.17 -0.47 -6.71
CA ALA A 157 21.43 -1.90 -6.71
C ALA A 157 22.30 -2.34 -7.90
N PHE A 158 22.02 -1.82 -9.10
CA PHE A 158 22.83 -2.08 -10.28
C PHE A 158 24.29 -1.62 -10.13
N PHE A 159 24.53 -0.47 -9.50
CA PHE A 159 25.90 0.02 -9.26
C PHE A 159 26.68 -0.79 -8.22
N TYR A 160 25.99 -1.44 -7.28
CA TYR A 160 26.63 -2.25 -6.24
C TYR A 160 26.90 -3.71 -6.68
N LEU A 161 26.26 -4.18 -7.75
CA LEU A 161 26.38 -5.53 -8.33
C LEU A 161 27.45 -5.60 -9.43
#